data_AF-A0A9N8DMH4-F1
#
_entry.id   AF-A0A9N8DMH4-F1
#
_cell.length_a   1.000
_cell.length_b   1.000
_cell.length_c   1.000
_cell.angle_alpha   90.00
_cell.angle_beta   90.00
_cell.angle_gamma   90.00
#
_symmetry.space_group_name_H-M   'P 1'
#
loop_
_entity.id
_entity.type
_entity.pdbx_description
1 polymer ?
#
loop_
_entity_poly.entity_id
_entity_poly.type
_entity_poly.pdbx_seq_one_letter_code
_entity_poly.pdbx_strand_id
1 'polypeptide(L)'
;MQTGNREVLNRLDVVWRERNCSVVRGLLQELSLSWAQLVAHYGPEASKVCRLSIYVTGEDTEERRELAREVEKVLPGRLKTGRARFDEILENHTIELAKSESRQSVTLLTYCGGSNAKKTLREAKIRCDLLAAATGNEKHQMDFVAENFGPGA
;
A
#
# COMPACT_ATOMS: atom_id res chain seq x y z
N MET A 1 16.68 23.28 -24.39
CA MET A 1 16.57 22.88 -22.98
C MET A 1 15.76 21.61 -22.92
N GLN A 2 16.37 20.48 -22.58
CA GLN A 2 15.69 19.19 -22.44
C GLN A 2 14.77 19.27 -21.22
N THR A 3 13.46 19.24 -21.45
CA THR A 3 12.49 18.88 -20.42
C THR A 3 12.66 17.40 -20.15
N GLY A 4 13.57 17.04 -19.23
CA GLY A 4 13.66 15.67 -18.73
C GLY A 4 12.28 15.25 -18.22
N ASN A 5 11.78 14.11 -18.71
CA ASN A 5 10.55 13.50 -18.20
C ASN A 5 10.62 13.45 -16.68
N ARG A 6 9.92 14.34 -15.99
CA ARG A 6 9.74 14.21 -14.54
C ARG A 6 8.84 13.00 -14.36
N GLU A 7 9.39 11.93 -13.81
CA GLU A 7 8.60 10.85 -13.23
C GLU A 7 7.79 11.47 -12.09
N VAL A 8 6.48 11.58 -12.29
CA VAL A 8 5.56 12.09 -11.27
C VAL A 8 5.01 10.90 -10.51
N LEU A 9 5.24 10.89 -9.19
CA LEU A 9 4.59 9.93 -8.30
C LEU A 9 3.11 10.30 -8.19
N ASN A 10 2.26 9.59 -8.93
CA ASN A 10 0.82 9.83 -8.91
C ASN A 10 0.14 9.32 -7.64
N ARG A 11 0.66 8.22 -7.07
CA ARG A 11 0.07 7.54 -5.91
C ARG A 11 1.09 6.65 -5.20
N LEU A 12 1.02 6.58 -3.88
CA LEU A 12 1.77 5.67 -3.02
C LEU A 12 0.80 5.00 -2.04
N ASP A 13 0.62 3.69 -2.15
CA ASP A 13 -0.19 2.91 -1.21
C ASP A 13 0.71 2.06 -0.30
N VAL A 14 0.66 2.32 1.00
CA VAL A 14 1.30 1.52 2.04
C VAL A 14 0.26 0.63 2.68
N VAL A 15 0.38 -0.69 2.46
CA VAL A 15 -0.51 -1.70 3.04
C VAL A 15 0.25 -2.49 4.09
N TRP A 16 -0.02 -2.20 5.36
CA TRP A 16 0.60 -2.90 6.48
C TRP A 16 -0.36 -3.94 7.05
N ARG A 17 0.07 -5.20 7.08
CA ARG A 17 -0.67 -6.28 7.74
C ARG A 17 0.12 -6.82 8.93
N GLU A 18 -0.45 -6.71 10.11
CA GLU A 18 0.16 -7.14 11.37
C GLU A 18 -0.78 -8.06 12.16
N ARG A 19 -0.24 -9.02 12.90
CA ARG A 19 -1.04 -9.89 13.80
C ARG A 19 -1.14 -9.30 15.20
N ASN A 20 -0.09 -8.63 15.67
CA ASN A 20 0.04 -8.17 17.04
C ASN A 20 -0.28 -6.68 17.18
N CYS A 21 -1.31 -6.33 17.96
CA CYS A 21 -1.67 -4.94 18.20
C CYS A 21 -0.52 -4.15 18.87
N SER A 22 0.24 -4.80 19.74
CA SER A 22 1.39 -4.21 20.42
C SER A 22 2.48 -3.69 19.48
N VAL A 23 2.72 -4.37 18.34
CA VAL A 23 3.69 -3.91 17.32
C VAL A 23 3.18 -2.64 16.65
N VAL A 24 1.89 -2.60 16.29
CA VAL A 24 1.27 -1.39 15.72
C VAL A 24 1.33 -0.24 16.70
N ARG A 25 0.97 -0.49 17.96
CA ARG A 25 0.99 0.49 19.05
C ARG A 25 2.40 1.04 19.27
N GLY A 26 3.42 0.18 19.26
CA GLY A 26 4.82 0.57 19.43
C GLY A 26 5.33 1.54 18.37
N LEU A 27 4.82 1.45 17.13
CA LEU A 27 5.23 2.32 16.02
C LEU A 27 4.25 3.47 15.75
N LEU A 28 3.14 3.55 16.49
CA LEU A 28 2.04 4.45 16.17
C LEU A 28 2.46 5.93 16.24
N GLN A 29 3.27 6.28 17.25
CA GLN A 29 3.78 7.64 17.41
C GLN A 29 4.73 8.03 16.26
N GLU A 30 5.67 7.16 15.91
CA GLU A 30 6.61 7.39 14.81
C GLU A 30 5.89 7.53 13.46
N LEU A 31 4.86 6.71 13.23
CA LEU A 31 4.03 6.80 12.03
C LEU A 31 3.24 8.11 11.97
N SER A 32 2.66 8.54 13.09
CA SER A 32 1.96 9.82 13.17
C SER A 32 2.89 11.00 12.90
N LEU A 33 4.10 10.99 13.48
CA LEU A 33 5.12 12.01 13.23
C LEU A 33 5.57 12.02 11.76
N SER A 34 5.88 10.85 11.19
CA SER A 34 6.28 10.74 9.78
C SER A 34 5.16 11.22 8.84
N TRP A 35 3.91 10.92 9.18
CA TRP A 35 2.75 11.39 8.41
C TRP A 35 2.60 12.91 8.49
N ALA A 36 2.73 13.49 9.68
CA ALA A 36 2.69 14.94 9.87
C ALA A 36 3.82 15.65 9.10
N GLN A 37 5.03 15.08 9.09
CA GLN A 37 6.17 15.60 8.32
C GLN A 37 5.92 15.54 6.81
N LEU A 38 5.35 14.43 6.31
CA LEU A 38 4.97 14.30 4.90
C LEU A 38 4.01 15.42 4.47
N VAL A 39 2.95 15.65 5.26
CA VAL A 39 1.96 16.70 4.98
C VAL A 39 2.54 18.10 5.14
N ALA A 40 3.41 18.33 6.14
CA ALA A 40 4.05 19.61 6.34
C ALA A 40 5.00 19.97 5.18
N HIS A 41 5.71 18.99 4.61
CA HIS A 41 6.68 19.21 3.54
C HIS A 41 6.03 19.36 2.16
N TYR A 42 5.04 18.52 1.85
CA TYR A 42 4.43 18.45 0.51
C TYR A 42 3.02 19.04 0.43
N GLY A 43 2.48 19.52 1.55
CA GLY A 43 1.15 20.11 1.66
C GLY A 43 0.02 19.08 1.86
N PRO A 44 -1.24 19.56 2.06
CA PRO A 44 -2.39 18.70 2.34
C PRO A 44 -2.68 17.65 1.26
N GLU A 45 -2.36 17.95 0.00
CA GLU A 45 -2.55 17.05 -1.14
C GLU A 45 -1.69 15.78 -1.05
N ALA A 46 -0.56 15.84 -0.32
CA ALA A 46 0.29 14.68 -0.09
C ALA A 46 -0.48 13.53 0.60
N SER A 47 -1.47 13.86 1.43
CA SER A 47 -2.34 12.88 2.09
C SER A 47 -3.34 12.18 1.15
N LYS A 48 -3.53 12.70 -0.07
CA LYS A 48 -4.35 12.08 -1.12
C LYS A 48 -3.51 11.16 -2.01
N VAL A 49 -2.26 11.55 -2.26
CA VAL A 49 -1.27 10.79 -3.04
C VAL A 49 -0.75 9.60 -2.23
N CYS A 50 -0.36 9.83 -0.98
CA CYS A 50 0.05 8.77 -0.06
C CYS A 50 -1.15 8.24 0.71
N ARG A 51 -1.34 6.92 0.74
CA ARG A 51 -2.41 6.23 1.46
C ARG A 51 -1.80 5.16 2.35
N LEU A 52 -2.18 5.15 3.62
CA LEU A 52 -1.79 4.13 4.58
C LEU A 52 -3.02 3.29 4.97
N SER A 53 -2.90 1.98 4.89
CA SER A 53 -3.94 1.05 5.35
C SER A 53 -3.30 0.01 6.26
N ILE A 54 -3.70 0.00 7.51
CA ILE A 54 -3.20 -0.91 8.56
C ILE A 54 -4.26 -1.97 8.79
N TYR A 55 -3.90 -3.24 8.66
CA TYR A 55 -4.78 -4.39 8.85
C TYR A 55 -4.26 -5.21 10.02
N VAL A 56 -5.04 -5.29 11.09
CA VAL A 56 -4.69 -6.10 12.27
C VAL A 56 -5.48 -7.39 12.27
N THR A 57 -4.79 -8.51 12.10
CA THR A 57 -5.40 -9.83 11.89
C THR A 57 -5.34 -10.74 13.11
N GLY A 58 -4.92 -10.25 14.27
CA GLY A 58 -4.98 -10.98 15.54
C GLY A 58 -6.41 -11.31 15.96
N GLU A 59 -6.57 -12.32 16.80
CA GLU A 59 -7.89 -12.82 17.22
C GLU A 59 -8.51 -11.97 18.33
N ASP A 60 -7.69 -11.34 19.19
CA ASP A 60 -8.16 -10.54 20.32
C ASP A 60 -9.05 -9.37 19.85
N THR A 61 -10.33 -9.44 20.19
CA THR A 61 -11.31 -8.43 19.76
C THR A 61 -11.33 -7.20 20.65
N GLU A 62 -10.85 -7.30 21.90
CA GLU A 62 -10.81 -6.19 22.84
C GLU A 62 -9.58 -5.33 22.57
N GLU A 63 -8.41 -5.95 22.47
CA GLU A 63 -7.16 -5.26 22.16
C GLU A 63 -7.23 -4.54 20.81
N ARG A 64 -7.87 -5.15 19.81
CA ARG A 64 -8.13 -4.50 18.50
C ARG A 64 -9.07 -3.31 18.61
N ARG A 65 -10.06 -3.36 19.48
CA ARG A 65 -11.00 -2.24 19.70
C ARG A 65 -10.29 -1.07 20.37
N GLU A 66 -9.41 -1.34 21.32
CA GLU A 66 -8.58 -0.30 21.94
C GLU A 66 -7.61 0.31 20.93
N LEU A 67 -6.88 -0.52 20.20
CA LEU A 67 -5.98 -0.06 19.15
C LEU A 67 -6.73 0.77 18.10
N ALA A 68 -7.95 0.39 17.72
CA ALA A 68 -8.78 1.17 16.80
C ALA A 68 -9.04 2.59 17.31
N ARG A 69 -9.37 2.74 18.60
CA ARG A 69 -9.56 4.04 19.23
C ARG A 69 -8.27 4.86 19.30
N GLU A 70 -7.13 4.21 19.53
CA GLU A 70 -5.82 4.86 19.55
C GLU A 70 -5.43 5.35 18.15
N VAL A 71 -5.51 4.47 17.15
CA VAL A 71 -5.17 4.80 15.75
C VAL A 71 -6.07 5.90 15.23
N GLU A 72 -7.38 5.88 15.53
CA GLU A 72 -8.31 6.90 15.04
C GLU A 72 -7.96 8.31 15.54
N LYS A 73 -7.38 8.44 16.74
CA LYS A 73 -6.95 9.74 17.29
C LYS A 73 -5.78 10.37 16.56
N VAL A 74 -4.87 9.55 16.02
CA VAL A 74 -3.58 10.01 15.49
C VAL A 74 -3.41 9.80 13.99
N LEU A 75 -4.12 8.83 13.43
CA LEU A 75 -4.11 8.40 12.04
C LEU A 75 -5.55 7.98 11.61
N PRO A 76 -6.49 8.93 11.55
CA PRO A 76 -7.90 8.65 11.33
C PRO A 76 -8.18 7.87 10.03
N GLY A 77 -9.03 6.85 10.14
CA GLY A 77 -9.45 5.99 9.04
C GLY A 77 -8.36 5.08 8.44
N ARG A 78 -7.17 5.01 9.06
CA ARG A 78 -6.04 4.22 8.57
C ARG A 78 -6.11 2.76 9.02
N LEU A 79 -6.72 2.46 10.17
CA LEU A 79 -6.98 1.08 10.57
C LEU A 79 -8.16 0.51 9.76
N LYS A 80 -7.97 -0.67 9.19
CA LYS A 80 -8.97 -1.41 8.41
C LYS A 80 -9.38 -2.68 9.15
N THR A 81 -10.66 -2.98 9.09
CA THR A 81 -11.22 -4.22 9.65
C THR A 81 -11.00 -5.40 8.71
N GLY A 82 -10.67 -6.56 9.26
CA GLY A 82 -10.49 -7.79 8.49
C GLY A 82 -9.07 -7.95 7.94
N ARG A 83 -8.92 -8.90 7.01
CA ARG A 83 -7.63 -9.23 6.40
C ARG A 83 -7.46 -8.48 5.08
N ALA A 84 -6.27 -7.93 4.86
CA ALA A 84 -5.92 -7.35 3.56
C ALA A 84 -6.04 -8.42 2.46
N ARG A 85 -6.90 -8.15 1.48
CA ARG A 85 -7.06 -8.94 0.26
C ARG A 85 -6.20 -8.30 -0.82
N PHE A 86 -4.92 -8.68 -0.84
CA PHE A 86 -3.93 -8.03 -1.70
C PHE A 86 -4.23 -8.19 -3.20
N ASP A 87 -4.82 -9.33 -3.57
CA ASP A 87 -5.33 -9.58 -4.91
C ASP A 87 -6.35 -8.54 -5.33
N GLU A 88 -7.38 -8.30 -4.51
CA GLU A 88 -8.41 -7.30 -4.81
C GLU A 88 -7.84 -5.88 -4.84
N ILE A 89 -6.91 -5.55 -3.94
CA ILE A 89 -6.25 -4.24 -3.93
C ILE A 89 -5.54 -3.99 -5.26
N LEU A 90 -4.78 -4.97 -5.76
CA LEU A 90 -4.01 -4.84 -7.00
C LEU A 90 -4.90 -4.87 -8.25
N GLU A 91 -5.93 -5.72 -8.27
CA GLU A 91 -6.88 -5.79 -9.37
C GLU A 91 -7.67 -4.48 -9.48
N ASN A 92 -8.18 -3.95 -8.36
CA ASN A 92 -8.87 -2.65 -8.34
C ASN A 92 -7.95 -1.51 -8.81
N HIS A 93 -6.70 -1.48 -8.34
CA HIS A 93 -5.71 -0.51 -8.81
C HIS A 93 -5.49 -0.59 -10.33
N THR A 94 -5.36 -1.79 -10.87
CA THR A 94 -5.18 -2.02 -12.31
C THR A 94 -6.40 -1.54 -13.11
N ILE A 95 -7.62 -1.79 -12.60
CA ILE A 95 -8.88 -1.32 -13.20
C ILE A 95 -8.97 0.21 -13.15
N GLU A 96 -8.60 0.82 -12.03
CA GLU A 96 -8.55 2.29 -11.88
C GLU A 96 -7.59 2.91 -12.89
N LEU A 97 -6.40 2.33 -13.07
CA LEU A 97 -5.42 2.78 -14.06
C LEU A 97 -5.94 2.64 -15.49
N ALA A 98 -6.61 1.53 -15.82
CA ALA A 98 -7.21 1.33 -17.14
C ALA A 98 -8.29 2.37 -17.48
N LYS A 99 -8.96 2.93 -16.45
CA LYS A 99 -9.93 4.03 -16.60
C LYS A 99 -9.28 5.41 -16.64
N SER A 100 -8.01 5.52 -16.26
CA SER A 100 -7.33 6.81 -16.18
C SER A 100 -6.89 7.30 -17.57
N GLU A 101 -6.80 8.62 -17.75
CA GLU A 101 -6.31 9.22 -19.01
C GLU A 101 -4.82 8.96 -19.25
N SER A 102 -4.09 8.48 -18.24
CA SER A 102 -2.65 8.22 -18.29
C SER A 102 -2.36 6.94 -19.07
N ARG A 103 -2.14 7.09 -20.37
CA ARG A 103 -1.85 5.97 -21.29
C ARG A 103 -0.48 5.33 -21.12
N GLN A 104 0.41 5.87 -20.28
CA GLN A 104 1.71 5.28 -19.96
C GLN A 104 1.95 5.46 -18.47
N SER A 105 2.09 4.36 -17.74
CA SER A 105 2.29 4.39 -16.30
C SER A 105 3.04 3.14 -15.84
N VAL A 106 3.75 3.26 -14.73
CA VAL A 106 4.47 2.15 -14.09
C VAL A 106 3.98 2.03 -12.66
N THR A 107 3.62 0.81 -12.24
CA THR A 107 3.35 0.47 -10.84
C THR A 107 4.51 -0.35 -10.31
N LEU A 108 5.20 0.16 -9.29
CA LEU A 108 6.16 -0.64 -8.54
C LEU A 108 5.47 -1.26 -7.32
N LEU A 109 5.31 -2.58 -7.32
CA LEU A 109 4.82 -3.35 -6.18
C LEU A 109 6.00 -3.86 -5.38
N THR A 110 6.23 -3.28 -4.20
CA THR A 110 7.25 -3.74 -3.26
C THR A 110 6.62 -4.55 -2.12
N TYR A 111 7.30 -5.60 -1.67
CA TYR A 111 6.84 -6.43 -0.56
C TYR A 111 7.97 -6.84 0.37
N CYS A 112 7.74 -6.71 1.67
CA CYS A 112 8.55 -7.28 2.72
C CYS A 112 7.67 -8.05 3.69
N GLY A 113 7.94 -9.35 3.88
CA GLY A 113 7.20 -10.19 4.82
C GLY A 113 7.26 -11.67 4.49
N GLY A 114 6.32 -12.45 5.06
CA GLY A 114 6.30 -13.91 4.94
C GLY A 114 6.16 -14.44 3.50
N SER A 115 6.75 -15.60 3.24
CA SER A 115 6.82 -16.27 1.93
C SER A 115 5.46 -16.56 1.29
N ASN A 116 4.46 -16.92 2.10
CA ASN A 116 3.12 -17.22 1.60
C ASN A 116 2.46 -16.00 0.94
N ALA A 117 2.54 -14.82 1.56
CA ALA A 117 1.98 -13.62 0.95
C ALA A 117 2.83 -13.11 -0.23
N LYS A 118 4.16 -13.35 -0.23
CA LYS A 118 5.00 -13.13 -1.41
C LYS A 118 4.51 -13.94 -2.61
N LYS A 119 4.16 -15.22 -2.42
CA LYS A 119 3.59 -16.07 -3.48
C LYS A 119 2.25 -15.52 -3.97
N THR A 120 1.34 -15.18 -3.05
CA THR A 120 0.04 -14.58 -3.41
C THR A 120 0.20 -13.29 -4.21
N LEU A 121 1.14 -12.42 -3.86
CA LEU A 121 1.41 -11.17 -4.57
C LEU A 121 2.00 -11.40 -5.96
N ARG A 122 2.87 -12.41 -6.14
CA ARG A 122 3.34 -12.82 -7.48
C ARG A 122 2.20 -13.27 -8.36
N GLU A 123 1.29 -14.09 -7.84
CA GLU A 123 0.12 -14.56 -8.58
C GLU A 123 -0.87 -13.42 -8.89
N ALA A 124 -1.04 -12.47 -7.96
CA ALA A 124 -1.85 -11.28 -8.18
C ALA A 124 -1.25 -10.36 -9.26
N LYS A 125 0.09 -10.18 -9.28
CA LYS A 125 0.78 -9.44 -10.34
C LYS A 125 0.51 -10.04 -11.72
N ILE A 126 0.63 -11.36 -11.87
CA ILE A 126 0.34 -12.05 -13.14
C ILE A 126 -1.11 -11.78 -13.58
N ARG A 127 -2.08 -11.84 -12.64
CA ARG A 127 -3.48 -11.51 -12.93
C ARG A 127 -3.66 -10.05 -13.37
N CYS A 128 -2.95 -9.13 -12.73
CA CYS A 128 -2.97 -7.71 -13.11
C CYS A 128 -2.37 -7.47 -14.50
N ASP A 129 -1.29 -8.16 -14.85
CA ASP A 129 -0.69 -8.07 -16.21
C ASP A 129 -1.70 -8.55 -17.27
N LEU A 130 -2.38 -9.68 -17.01
CA LEU A 130 -3.43 -10.19 -17.89
C LEU A 130 -4.61 -9.21 -17.99
N LEU A 131 -5.02 -8.60 -16.87
CA LEU A 131 -6.11 -7.63 -16.83
C LEU A 131 -5.76 -6.34 -17.58
N ALA A 132 -4.52 -5.86 -17.46
CA ALA A 132 -4.03 -4.70 -18.20
C ALA A 132 -4.07 -4.97 -19.72
N ALA A 133 -3.64 -6.16 -20.16
CA ALA A 133 -3.76 -6.58 -21.55
C ALA A 133 -5.22 -6.66 -22.01
N ALA A 134 -6.10 -7.32 -21.22
CA ALA A 134 -7.51 -7.51 -21.56
C ALA A 134 -8.30 -6.18 -21.63
N THR A 135 -7.88 -5.16 -20.90
CA THR A 135 -8.52 -3.84 -20.87
C THR A 135 -7.91 -2.83 -21.86
N GLY A 136 -6.95 -3.26 -22.69
CA GLY A 136 -6.28 -2.40 -23.67
C GLY A 136 -5.29 -1.40 -23.06
N ASN A 137 -4.90 -1.59 -21.78
CA ASN A 137 -3.91 -0.78 -21.09
C ASN A 137 -2.50 -1.39 -21.21
N GLU A 138 -2.11 -1.82 -22.41
CA GLU A 138 -0.87 -2.56 -22.70
C GLU A 138 0.41 -1.76 -22.40
N LYS A 139 0.28 -0.44 -22.28
CA LYS A 139 1.36 0.48 -21.97
C LYS A 139 1.58 0.66 -20.45
N HIS A 140 0.71 0.08 -19.63
CA HIS A 140 0.95 -0.01 -18.19
C HIS A 140 1.92 -1.16 -17.90
N GLN A 141 2.92 -0.90 -17.07
CA GLN A 141 3.83 -1.94 -16.58
C GLN A 141 3.74 -2.03 -15.06
N MET A 142 3.64 -3.26 -14.55
CA MET A 142 3.75 -3.53 -13.13
C MET A 142 5.04 -4.30 -12.85
N ASP A 143 5.90 -3.75 -12.01
CA ASP A 143 7.09 -4.43 -11.52
C ASP A 143 6.86 -4.97 -10.12
N PHE A 144 7.42 -6.15 -9.83
CA PHE A 144 7.31 -6.76 -8.51
C PHE A 144 8.69 -7.01 -7.89
N VAL A 145 8.94 -6.34 -6.77
CA VAL A 145 10.16 -6.51 -5.97
C VAL A 145 9.76 -7.04 -4.60
N ALA A 146 10.38 -8.14 -4.19
CA ALA A 146 10.11 -8.74 -2.89
C ALA A 146 11.40 -8.95 -2.13
N GLU A 147 11.63 -8.09 -1.16
CA GLU A 147 12.81 -8.09 -0.30
C GLU A 147 12.54 -8.84 1.00
N ASN A 148 13.59 -9.42 1.56
CA ASN A 148 13.57 -10.01 2.88
C ASN A 148 14.41 -9.12 3.80
N PHE A 149 13.81 -8.13 4.46
CA PHE A 149 14.48 -7.35 5.51
C PHE A 149 14.47 -8.10 6.86
N GLY A 150 14.88 -9.37 6.86
CA GLY A 150 14.98 -10.22 8.06
C GLY A 150 16.40 -10.75 8.25
N PRO A 151 16.79 -11.14 9.48
CA PRO A 151 18.14 -11.63 9.80
C PRO A 151 18.38 -13.07 9.28
N GLY A 152 18.29 -13.25 7.97
CA GLY A 152 18.41 -14.55 7.31
C GLY A 152 18.64 -14.43 5.80
N ALA A 153 19.50 -13.50 5.40
CA ALA A 153 20.23 -13.57 4.13
C ALA A 153 21.65 -14.05 4.42
#